data_AF-A0A7Y5E3H7-F1
#
_entry.id   AF-A0A7Y5E3H7-F1
#
_cell.length_a   1.000
_cell.length_b   1.000
_cell.length_c   1.000
_cell.angle_alpha   90.00
_cell.angle_beta   90.00
_cell.angle_gamma   90.00
#
_symmetry.space_group_name_H-M   'P 1'
#
loop_
_entity.id
_entity.type
_entity.pdbx_description
1 polymer ?
#
loop_
_entity_poly.entity_id
_entity_poly.type
_entity_poly.pdbx_seq_one_letter_code
_entity_poly.pdbx_strand_id
1 'polypeptide(L)'
;MGEPTQAESCGICGGDGRLVNSFGSVAKCPSCHGSGRRSEDTGFHDVTKTKASHHQNSNQRGAPAAKPTWPTSLSGIALATEIRDTPGLGDDVKLRLTREIMEHEETHPACTQTFVKKMRKQFRPQPKG
;
A
#
# COMPACT_ATOMS: atom_id res chain seq x y z
N MET A 1 -35.72 -29.12 -35.73
CA MET A 1 -35.63 -27.68 -35.99
C MET A 1 -35.09 -27.05 -34.72
N GLY A 2 -33.82 -26.63 -34.70
CA GLY A 2 -33.19 -26.04 -33.53
C GLY A 2 -33.51 -24.55 -33.48
N GLU A 3 -34.27 -24.15 -32.46
CA GLU A 3 -34.60 -22.77 -32.15
C GLU A 3 -33.29 -21.98 -31.94
N PRO A 4 -33.11 -20.79 -32.53
CA PRO A 4 -31.93 -20.00 -32.26
C PRO A 4 -32.00 -19.58 -30.79
N THR A 5 -31.11 -20.09 -29.95
CA THR A 5 -30.90 -19.58 -28.60
C THR A 5 -30.58 -18.09 -28.74
N GLN A 6 -31.60 -17.25 -28.55
CA GLN A 6 -31.44 -15.81 -28.50
C GLN A 6 -30.53 -15.54 -27.32
N ALA A 7 -29.24 -15.37 -27.61
CA ALA A 7 -28.24 -15.08 -26.60
C ALA A 7 -28.71 -13.84 -25.84
N GLU A 8 -29.14 -14.05 -24.59
CA GLU A 8 -29.76 -13.00 -23.79
C GLU A 8 -28.81 -11.81 -23.71
N SER A 9 -29.34 -10.59 -23.87
CA SER A 9 -28.55 -9.37 -23.72
C SER A 9 -27.99 -9.28 -22.30
N CYS A 10 -26.77 -8.75 -22.16
CA CYS A 10 -26.16 -8.54 -20.85
C CYS A 10 -27.02 -7.58 -20.00
N GLY A 11 -27.53 -8.04 -18.85
CA GLY A 11 -28.39 -7.24 -17.97
C GLY A 11 -27.72 -6.02 -17.34
N ILE A 12 -26.39 -5.89 -17.41
CA ILE A 12 -25.64 -4.77 -16.84
C ILE A 12 -25.45 -3.62 -17.84
N CYS A 13 -25.19 -3.94 -19.11
CA CYS A 13 -25.00 -2.93 -20.16
C CYS A 13 -26.10 -2.92 -21.22
N GLY A 14 -27.19 -3.68 -21.03
CA GLY A 14 -28.34 -3.72 -21.94
C GLY A 14 -28.08 -4.27 -23.35
N GLY A 15 -26.87 -4.76 -23.65
CA GLY A 15 -26.48 -5.13 -25.02
C GLY A 15 -25.26 -4.40 -25.56
N ASP A 16 -24.93 -3.22 -25.02
CA ASP A 16 -23.94 -2.32 -25.64
C ASP A 16 -22.47 -2.73 -25.41
N GLY A 17 -22.22 -3.65 -24.49
CA GLY A 17 -20.87 -4.07 -24.08
C GLY A 17 -20.06 -2.99 -23.36
N ARG A 18 -20.63 -1.79 -23.16
CA ARG A 18 -19.94 -0.63 -22.61
C ARG A 18 -20.78 0.03 -21.53
N LEU A 19 -20.10 0.67 -20.58
CA LEU A 19 -20.70 1.48 -19.54
C LEU A 19 -20.10 2.88 -19.65
N VAL A 20 -20.97 3.89 -19.69
CA VAL A 20 -20.59 5.29 -19.69
C VAL A 20 -20.87 5.85 -18.30
N ASN A 21 -19.90 6.52 -17.70
CA ASN A 21 -20.14 7.23 -16.45
C ASN A 21 -20.44 8.71 -16.70
N SER A 22 -21.00 9.38 -15.69
CA SER A 22 -21.37 10.80 -15.75
C SER A 22 -20.18 11.75 -15.96
N PHE A 23 -18.96 11.25 -15.79
CA PHE A 23 -17.72 11.99 -16.06
C PHE A 23 -17.24 11.83 -17.52
N GLY A 24 -18.04 11.22 -18.39
CA GLY A 24 -17.78 11.07 -19.83
C GLY A 24 -16.77 9.97 -20.19
N SER A 25 -16.33 9.16 -19.23
CA SER A 25 -15.45 8.03 -19.51
C SER A 25 -16.26 6.78 -19.88
N VAL A 26 -15.76 6.04 -20.88
CA VAL A 26 -16.37 4.82 -21.39
C VAL A 26 -15.51 3.63 -21.00
N ALA A 27 -16.07 2.71 -20.22
CA ALA A 27 -15.42 1.47 -19.82
C ALA A 27 -16.12 0.27 -20.48
N LYS A 28 -15.38 -0.84 -20.68
CA LYS A 28 -16.00 -2.11 -21.07
C LYS A 28 -16.87 -2.60 -19.92
N CYS A 29 -18.03 -3.17 -20.25
CA CYS A 29 -18.90 -3.77 -19.25
C CYS A 29 -18.16 -4.95 -18.58
N PRO A 30 -18.00 -4.95 -17.24
CA PRO A 30 -17.26 -5.99 -16.53
C PRO A 30 -18.01 -7.33 -16.51
N SER A 31 -19.33 -7.32 -16.71
CA SER A 31 -20.15 -8.54 -16.67
C SER A 31 -20.08 -9.35 -17.97
N CYS A 32 -19.97 -8.69 -19.12
CA CYS A 32 -19.86 -9.35 -20.43
C CYS A 32 -18.49 -9.15 -21.10
N HIS A 33 -17.57 -8.45 -20.43
CA HIS A 33 -16.24 -8.07 -20.94
C HIS A 33 -16.25 -7.35 -22.30
N GLY A 34 -17.36 -6.71 -22.67
CA GLY A 34 -17.52 -6.03 -23.96
C GLY A 34 -18.28 -6.81 -25.02
N SER A 35 -18.75 -8.04 -24.73
CA SER A 35 -19.49 -8.85 -25.71
C SER A 35 -20.93 -8.39 -25.91
N GLY A 36 -21.50 -7.62 -24.96
CA GLY A 36 -22.90 -7.20 -24.98
C GLY A 36 -23.91 -8.31 -24.68
N ARG A 37 -23.47 -9.57 -24.62
CA ARG A 37 -24.30 -10.74 -24.35
C ARG A 37 -24.08 -11.24 -22.93
N ARG A 38 -25.08 -11.90 -22.37
CA ARG A 38 -24.97 -12.61 -21.10
C ARG A 38 -23.88 -13.67 -21.26
N SER A 39 -22.79 -13.53 -20.51
CA SER A 39 -21.79 -14.59 -20.44
C SER A 39 -22.45 -15.81 -19.82
N GLU A 40 -22.48 -16.91 -20.57
CA GLU A 40 -22.76 -18.23 -20.00
C GLU A 40 -21.65 -18.53 -19.01
N ASP A 41 -22.01 -18.90 -17.77
CA ASP A 41 -21.06 -19.21 -16.70
C ASP A 41 -20.36 -20.56 -17.00
N THR A 42 -19.60 -20.61 -18.08
CA THR A 42 -18.82 -21.78 -18.45
C THR A 42 -17.47 -21.69 -17.76
N GLY A 43 -17.48 -22.03 -16.47
CA GLY A 43 -16.44 -22.82 -15.82
C GLY A 43 -15.01 -22.28 -15.81
N PHE A 44 -14.57 -21.93 -14.60
CA PHE A 44 -13.19 -21.67 -14.17
C PHE A 44 -12.58 -20.34 -14.63
N HIS A 45 -12.93 -19.29 -13.89
CA HIS A 45 -12.12 -18.09 -13.82
C HIS A 45 -10.87 -18.44 -13.02
N ASP A 46 -9.70 -18.43 -13.67
CA ASP A 46 -8.42 -18.60 -12.98
C ASP A 46 -8.19 -17.38 -12.05
N VAL A 47 -8.66 -17.50 -10.80
CA VAL A 47 -8.44 -16.53 -9.72
C VAL A 47 -7.07 -16.74 -9.08
N THR A 48 -6.20 -17.58 -9.66
CA THR A 48 -4.82 -17.81 -9.17
C THR A 48 -3.81 -16.86 -9.79
N LYS A 49 -4.25 -15.91 -10.63
CA LYS A 49 -3.43 -14.74 -10.96
C LYS A 49 -3.23 -13.85 -9.73
N THR A 50 -2.25 -14.22 -8.92
CA THR A 50 -1.67 -13.36 -7.90
C THR A 50 -1.14 -12.11 -8.60
N LYS A 51 -1.78 -10.97 -8.36
CA LYS A 51 -1.26 -9.66 -8.77
C LYS A 51 0.20 -9.60 -8.32
N ALA A 52 1.13 -9.30 -9.23
CA ALA A 52 2.50 -9.03 -8.85
C ALA A 52 2.45 -7.96 -7.76
N SER A 53 2.88 -8.32 -6.56
CA SER A 53 2.91 -7.40 -5.44
C SER A 53 3.71 -6.17 -5.86
N HIS A 54 3.09 -4.98 -5.82
CA HIS A 54 3.83 -3.72 -6.02
C HIS A 54 4.82 -3.45 -4.87
N HIS A 55 4.78 -4.27 -3.82
CA HIS A 55 5.93 -4.44 -2.94
C HIS A 55 6.97 -5.26 -3.71
N GLN A 56 7.68 -4.60 -4.61
CA GLN A 56 9.02 -5.07 -4.92
C GLN A 56 9.78 -5.02 -3.59
N ASN A 57 9.92 -6.17 -2.95
CA ASN A 57 10.98 -6.36 -1.98
C ASN A 57 12.26 -6.08 -2.74
N SER A 58 12.82 -4.88 -2.57
CA SER A 58 14.17 -4.52 -2.95
C SER A 58 15.16 -5.29 -2.07
N ASN A 59 15.08 -6.62 -2.08
CA ASN A 59 16.20 -7.48 -1.74
C ASN A 59 16.96 -7.80 -3.04
N GLN A 60 17.19 -6.76 -3.84
CA GLN A 60 18.10 -6.84 -4.97
C GLN A 60 19.51 -6.77 -4.41
N ARG A 61 20.03 -7.99 -4.21
CA ARG A 61 21.42 -8.44 -4.11
C ARG A 61 22.46 -7.48 -4.73
N GLY A 62 22.69 -6.35 -4.07
CA GLY A 62 23.93 -5.58 -4.10
C GLY A 62 24.56 -5.70 -2.71
N ALA A 63 25.89 -5.62 -2.61
CA ALA A 63 26.60 -5.62 -1.32
C ALA A 63 25.86 -4.78 -0.28
N PRO A 64 25.78 -5.19 1.01
CA PRO A 64 25.10 -4.41 2.02
C PRO A 64 25.71 -3.02 2.03
N ALA A 65 25.03 -2.06 1.40
CA ALA A 65 25.36 -0.66 1.55
C ALA A 65 25.38 -0.43 3.05
N ALA A 66 26.48 0.14 3.55
CA ALA A 66 26.66 0.39 4.96
C ALA A 66 25.36 0.98 5.49
N LYS A 67 24.65 0.21 6.33
CA LYS A 67 23.34 0.60 6.82
C LYS A 67 23.54 2.01 7.38
N PRO A 68 22.84 3.02 6.87
CA PRO A 68 23.07 4.37 7.35
C PRO A 68 22.96 4.31 8.89
N THR A 69 23.91 4.90 9.62
CA THR A 69 23.84 4.87 11.10
C THR A 69 22.84 5.89 11.64
N TRP A 70 22.30 6.72 10.74
CA TRP A 70 21.49 7.88 11.04
C TRP A 70 20.41 8.07 9.97
N PRO A 71 19.21 8.53 10.35
CA PRO A 71 18.15 8.85 9.40
C PRO A 71 18.59 9.93 8.41
N THR A 72 18.00 9.88 7.21
CA THR A 72 18.36 10.79 6.11
C THR A 72 17.29 11.84 5.85
N SER A 73 16.04 11.61 6.30
CA SER A 73 15.00 12.63 6.17
C SER A 73 15.18 13.73 7.23
N LEU A 74 14.79 14.96 6.88
CA LEU A 74 14.82 16.09 7.81
C LEU A 74 14.00 15.81 9.09
N SER A 75 12.84 15.15 8.95
CA SER A 75 11.99 14.77 10.08
C SER A 75 12.62 13.70 10.98
N GLY A 76 13.27 12.71 10.38
CA GLY A 76 13.95 11.66 11.14
C GLY A 76 15.20 12.16 11.84
N ILE A 77 15.96 13.06 11.20
CA ILE A 77 17.12 13.73 11.81
C ILE A 77 16.69 14.52 13.04
N ALA A 78 15.63 15.32 12.94
CA ALA A 78 15.11 16.09 14.08
C ALA A 78 14.69 15.16 15.23
N LEU A 79 13.97 14.09 14.92
CA LEU A 79 13.46 13.15 15.92
C LEU A 79 14.58 12.30 16.56
N ALA A 80 15.57 11.85 15.78
CA ALA A 80 16.73 11.12 16.31
C ALA A 80 17.61 12.03 17.18
N THR A 81 17.71 13.31 16.84
CA THR A 81 18.37 14.32 17.67
C THR A 81 17.63 14.52 18.99
N GLU A 82 16.30 14.64 18.97
CA GLU A 82 15.47 14.69 20.19
C GLU A 82 15.71 13.47 21.10
N ILE A 83 15.76 12.26 20.53
CA ILE A 83 16.02 11.02 21.28
C ILE A 83 17.42 10.99 21.88
N ARG A 84 18.44 11.38 21.08
CA ARG A 84 19.83 11.41 21.53
C ARG A 84 20.02 12.39 22.69
N ASP A 85 19.41 13.56 22.59
CA ASP A 85 19.56 14.65 23.55
C ASP A 85 18.64 14.50 24.76
N THR A 86 17.74 13.50 24.77
CA THR A 86 16.89 13.20 25.93
C THR A 86 17.74 12.67 27.10
N PRO A 87 17.78 13.37 28.24
CA PRO A 87 18.47 12.89 29.44
C PRO A 87 17.65 11.79 30.13
N GLY A 88 18.32 10.77 30.66
CA GLY A 88 17.68 9.69 31.41
C GLY A 88 17.17 8.51 30.57
N LEU A 89 17.30 8.56 29.25
CA LEU A 89 17.06 7.41 28.37
C LEU A 89 18.36 6.61 28.19
N GLY A 90 18.32 5.30 28.41
CA GLY A 90 19.50 4.44 28.25
C GLY A 90 19.97 4.36 26.79
N ASP A 91 21.27 4.22 26.56
CA ASP A 91 21.87 4.23 25.22
C ASP A 91 21.32 3.12 24.30
N ASP A 92 21.04 1.92 24.83
CA ASP A 92 20.39 0.84 24.07
C ASP A 92 19.02 1.27 23.51
N VAL A 93 18.24 1.99 24.32
CA VAL A 93 16.91 2.47 23.94
C VAL A 93 17.03 3.58 22.89
N LYS A 94 18.02 4.48 23.03
CA LYS A 94 18.30 5.52 22.03
C LYS A 94 18.66 4.91 20.68
N LEU A 95 19.51 3.89 20.67
CA LEU A 95 19.91 3.17 19.46
C LEU A 95 18.71 2.44 18.82
N ARG A 96 17.91 1.75 19.63
CA ARG A 96 16.70 1.05 19.15
C ARG A 96 15.70 2.00 18.51
N LEU A 97 15.40 3.12 19.16
CA LEU A 97 14.46 4.11 18.64
C LEU A 97 15.01 4.78 17.38
N THR A 98 16.30 5.11 17.32
CA THR A 98 16.92 5.67 16.12
C THR A 98 16.80 4.71 14.94
N ARG A 99 17.02 3.41 15.16
CA ARG A 99 16.81 2.38 14.13
C ARG A 99 15.35 2.26 13.69
N GLU A 100 14.40 2.39 14.60
CA GLU A 100 12.97 2.37 14.27
C GLU A 100 12.58 3.56 13.38
N ILE A 101 13.17 4.75 13.57
CA ILE A 101 12.97 5.89 12.66
C ILE A 101 13.42 5.53 11.25
N MET A 102 14.60 4.93 11.13
CA MET A 102 15.18 4.57 9.84
C MET A 102 14.36 3.53 9.10
N GLU A 103 13.89 2.48 9.78
CA GLU A 103 13.03 1.46 9.20
C GLU A 103 11.67 2.04 8.75
N HIS A 104 11.17 3.04 9.47
CA HIS A 104 9.95 3.75 9.07
C HIS A 104 10.19 4.61 7.81
N GLU A 105 11.36 5.25 7.67
CA GLU A 105 11.74 6.02 6.48
C GLU A 105 11.97 5.13 5.24
N GLU A 106 12.43 3.90 5.42
CA GLU A 106 12.58 2.94 4.31
C GLU A 106 11.22 2.53 3.73
N THR A 107 10.18 2.51 4.57
CA THR A 107 8.83 2.07 4.18
C THR A 107 7.88 3.23 3.86
N HIS A 108 8.19 4.44 4.34
CA HIS A 108 7.35 5.63 4.18
C HIS A 108 8.19 6.81 3.69
N PRO A 109 7.68 7.60 2.73
CA PRO A 109 8.42 8.75 2.18
C PRO A 109 8.68 9.87 3.20
N ALA A 110 7.99 9.86 4.35
CA ALA A 110 8.19 10.80 5.44
C ALA A 110 7.77 10.19 6.79
N CYS A 111 8.37 10.66 7.89
CA CYS A 111 7.91 10.32 9.22
C CYS A 111 6.49 10.87 9.45
N THR A 112 5.51 9.99 9.50
CA THR A 112 4.11 10.37 9.70
C THR A 112 3.90 11.01 11.08
N GLN A 113 2.91 11.91 11.21
CA GLN A 113 2.61 12.55 12.51
C GLN A 113 2.24 11.54 13.59
N THR A 114 1.59 10.44 13.23
CA THR A 114 1.27 9.31 14.13
C THR A 114 2.54 8.63 14.61
N PHE A 115 3.50 8.40 13.73
CA PHE A 115 4.80 7.84 14.10
C PHE A 115 5.60 8.78 15.02
N VAL A 116 5.66 10.08 14.71
CA VAL A 116 6.31 11.08 15.58
C VAL A 116 5.67 11.10 16.98
N LYS A 117 4.33 11.06 17.06
CA LYS A 117 3.61 10.96 18.33
C LYS A 117 3.94 9.66 19.09
N LYS A 118 4.03 8.53 18.39
CA LYS A 118 4.41 7.24 18.96
C LYS A 118 5.82 7.32 19.56
N MET A 119 6.79 7.81 18.80
CA MET A 119 8.18 7.92 19.25
C MET A 119 8.30 8.83 20.48
N ARG A 120 7.67 10.01 20.45
CA ARG A 120 7.67 10.93 21.60
C ARG A 120 7.09 10.33 22.86
N LYS A 121 6.10 9.42 22.77
CA LYS A 121 5.58 8.70 23.94
C LYS A 121 6.58 7.72 24.56
N GLN A 122 7.55 7.23 23.79
CA GLN A 122 8.54 6.25 24.27
C GLN A 122 9.64 6.90 25.11
N PHE A 123 10.01 8.14 24.81
CA PHE A 123 11.13 8.82 25.48
C PHE A 123 10.72 10.04 26.31
N ARG A 124 9.51 10.60 26.14
CA ARG A 124 9.02 11.61 27.08
C ARG A 124 8.43 10.94 28.32
N PRO A 125 8.85 11.34 29.53
CA PRO A 125 8.18 10.88 30.74
C PRO A 125 6.72 11.32 30.69
N GLN A 126 5.81 10.35 30.83
CA GLN A 126 4.42 10.67 31.18
C GLN A 126 4.45 11.42 32.52
N PRO A 127 3.75 12.55 32.67
CA PRO A 127 3.64 13.18 33.98
C PRO A 127 3.05 12.14 34.93
N LYS A 128 3.84 11.72 35.92
CA LYS A 128 3.33 10.97 37.07
C LYS A 128 2.43 11.96 37.81
N GLY A 129 1.12 11.78 37.66
CA GLY A 129 0.12 12.40 38.52
C GLY A 129 0.22 11.86 39.94
#